data_AF-A0A9X3NGG5-F1
#
_entry.id   AF-A0A9X3NGG5-F1
#
_cell.length_a   1.000
_cell.length_b   1.000
_cell.length_c   1.000
_cell.angle_alpha   90.00
_cell.angle_beta   90.00
_cell.angle_gamma   90.00
#
_symmetry.space_group_name_H-M   'P 1'
#
loop_
_entity.id
_entity.type
_entity.pdbx_description
1 polymer ?
#
loop_
_entity_poly.entity_id
_entity_poly.type
_entity_poly.pdbx_seq_one_letter_code
_entity_poly.pdbx_strand_id
1 'polypeptide(L)' 'MEINDGEERSADRMVKLDGGSGKAELRDEDRPDPDDFLGSENIQAEEVGKGEKKITFGGDNASHWLTYKVVEI' A
#
# COMPACT_ATOMS: atom_id res chain seq x y z
N MET A 1 9.20 22.52 -2.40
CA MET A 1 8.04 21.64 -2.17
C MET A 1 8.63 20.47 -1.42
N GLU A 2 8.44 20.48 -0.12
CA GLU A 2 9.09 19.54 0.80
C GLU A 2 8.26 18.26 0.84
N ILE A 3 8.91 17.14 0.50
CA ILE A 3 8.36 15.79 0.63
C ILE A 3 8.44 15.41 2.11
N ASN A 4 7.71 16.10 3.01
CA ASN A 4 7.66 15.74 4.43
C ASN A 4 6.54 16.44 5.23
N ASP A 5 5.37 16.69 4.65
CA ASP A 5 4.27 17.32 5.40
C ASP A 5 3.52 16.36 6.34
N GLY A 6 3.97 15.09 6.46
CA GLY A 6 3.36 14.13 7.39
C GLY A 6 1.90 13.80 7.09
N GLU A 7 1.47 14.00 5.84
CA GLU A 7 0.11 13.68 5.40
C GLU A 7 -0.13 12.16 5.45
N GLU A 8 -1.13 11.76 6.23
CA GLU A 8 -1.71 10.43 6.17
C GLU A 8 -2.98 10.48 5.32
N ARG A 9 -3.03 9.65 4.27
CA ARG A 9 -4.26 9.43 3.49
C ARG A 9 -4.74 8.00 3.69
N SER A 10 -5.96 7.86 4.19
CA SER A 10 -6.65 6.57 4.25
C SER A 10 -7.41 6.34 2.95
N ALA A 11 -7.23 5.17 2.34
CA ALA A 11 -8.03 4.73 1.19
C ALA A 11 -8.95 3.60 1.62
N ASP A 12 -10.25 3.88 1.79
CA ASP A 12 -11.28 2.88 2.08
C ASP A 12 -11.66 2.10 0.81
N ARG A 13 -10.71 1.35 0.24
CA ARG A 13 -10.88 0.62 -1.02
C ARG A 13 -10.86 -0.88 -0.78
N MET A 14 -11.97 -1.54 -1.08
CA MET A 14 -12.02 -3.01 -1.21
C MET A 14 -11.67 -3.42 -2.64
N VAL A 15 -10.74 -4.36 -2.77
CA VAL A 15 -10.31 -4.93 -4.04
C VAL A 15 -10.49 -6.44 -3.98
N LYS A 16 -11.13 -7.02 -4.99
CA LYS A 16 -11.27 -8.47 -5.11
C LYS A 16 -9.93 -9.06 -5.59
N LEU A 17 -9.42 -10.06 -4.88
CA LEU A 17 -8.26 -10.83 -5.32
C LEU A 17 -8.69 -11.77 -6.45
N ASP A 18 -8.11 -11.61 -7.64
CA ASP A 18 -8.36 -12.48 -8.78
C ASP A 18 -7.38 -13.66 -8.77
N GLY A 19 -7.88 -14.89 -8.84
CA GLY A 19 -7.02 -16.08 -8.77
C GLY A 19 -6.33 -16.30 -7.41
N GLY A 20 -6.82 -15.69 -6.33
CA GLY A 20 -6.30 -15.91 -4.97
C GLY A 20 -5.12 -15.02 -4.57
N SER A 21 -4.75 -14.04 -5.39
CA SER A 21 -3.71 -13.06 -5.06
C SER A 21 -4.01 -11.68 -5.64
N GLY A 22 -3.28 -10.66 -5.19
CA GLY A 22 -3.37 -9.30 -5.69
C GLY A 22 -2.09 -8.52 -5.37
N LYS A 23 -1.84 -7.44 -6.10
CA LYS A 23 -0.68 -6.57 -5.87
C LYS A 23 -1.16 -5.18 -5.44
N ALA A 24 -0.70 -4.72 -4.29
CA ALA A 24 -0.87 -3.33 -3.87
C ALA A 24 0.40 -2.55 -4.23
N GLU A 25 0.24 -1.41 -4.89
CA GLU A 25 1.35 -0.51 -5.23
C GLU A 25 1.08 0.85 -4.60
N LEU A 26 2.09 1.43 -3.97
CA LEU A 26 2.07 2.78 -3.44
C LEU A 26 2.89 3.68 -4.36
N ARG A 27 2.31 4.82 -4.75
CA ARG A 27 2.93 5.82 -5.61
C ARG A 27 2.74 7.20 -5.03
N ASP A 28 3.73 8.06 -5.18
CA ASP A 28 3.58 9.49 -4.94
C ASP A 28 2.66 10.08 -6.03
N GLU A 29 1.69 10.91 -5.64
CA GLU A 29 0.70 11.51 -6.56
C GLU A 29 1.17 12.88 -7.06
N ASP A 30 2.22 13.46 -6.45
CA ASP A 30 2.57 14.85 -6.69
C ASP A 30 2.97 15.11 -8.15
N ARG A 31 3.60 14.16 -8.87
CA ARG A 31 3.82 14.24 -10.34
C ARG A 31 4.13 12.88 -10.98
N PRO A 32 3.25 12.27 -11.78
CA PRO A 32 3.46 10.93 -12.35
C PRO A 32 4.75 10.83 -13.20
N ASP A 33 5.83 10.39 -12.56
CA ASP A 33 7.09 9.99 -13.18
C ASP A 33 7.54 8.62 -12.59
N PRO A 34 8.48 7.93 -13.25
CA PRO A 34 8.89 6.60 -12.81
C PRO A 34 9.56 6.55 -11.43
N ASP A 35 9.99 7.70 -10.88
CA ASP A 35 10.63 7.78 -9.56
C ASP A 35 9.60 7.89 -8.41
N ASP A 36 8.30 8.00 -8.72
CA ASP A 36 7.22 8.04 -7.71
C ASP A 36 6.88 6.68 -7.09
N PHE A 37 7.50 5.58 -7.54
CA PHE A 37 7.19 4.27 -6.98
C PHE A 37 7.75 4.15 -5.56
N LEU A 38 6.86 4.18 -4.56
CA LEU A 38 7.22 4.09 -3.16
C LEU A 38 7.38 2.64 -2.70
N GLY A 39 6.61 1.72 -3.27
CA GLY A 39 6.74 0.30 -2.97
C GLY A 39 5.54 -0.54 -3.40
N SER A 40 5.67 -1.85 -3.25
CA SER A 40 4.56 -2.77 -3.52
C SER A 40 4.58 -3.98 -2.62
N GLU A 41 3.39 -4.51 -2.35
CA GLU A 41 3.20 -5.77 -1.64
C GLU A 41 2.34 -6.74 -2.46
N ASN A 42 2.70 -8.01 -2.44
CA ASN A 42 1.83 -9.10 -2.90
C ASN A 42 0.93 -9.57 -1.76
N ILE A 43 -0.37 -9.38 -1.93
CA ILE A 43 -1.40 -9.83 -0.99
C ILE A 43 -1.93 -11.19 -1.46
N GLN A 44 -1.98 -12.16 -0.56
CA GLN A 44 -2.42 -13.53 -0.82
C GLN A 44 -3.75 -13.81 -0.11
N ALA A 45 -4.62 -14.59 -0.73
CA ALA A 45 -5.89 -15.01 -0.12
C ALA A 45 -5.67 -15.86 1.15
N GLU A 46 -4.51 -16.52 1.29
CA GLU A 46 -4.12 -17.23 2.51
C GLU A 46 -3.94 -16.31 3.72
N GLU A 47 -3.96 -14.99 3.53
CA GLU A 47 -3.91 -13.99 4.60
C GLU A 47 -5.29 -13.64 5.17
N VAL A 48 -6.37 -14.17 4.58
CA VAL A 48 -7.73 -14.08 5.11
C VAL A 48 -7.74 -14.44 6.59
N GLY A 49 -8.33 -13.57 7.41
CA GLY A 49 -8.49 -13.81 8.84
C GLY A 49 -7.23 -13.61 9.69
N LYS A 50 -6.07 -13.26 9.11
CA LYS A 50 -4.83 -12.98 9.86
C LYS A 50 -4.79 -11.60 10.53
N GLY A 51 -5.89 -10.85 10.46
CA GLY A 51 -6.00 -9.51 11.04
C GLY A 51 -5.48 -8.42 10.12
N GLU A 52 -5.23 -7.25 10.71
CA GLU A 52 -4.65 -6.10 10.03
C GLU A 52 -3.13 -6.28 9.87
N LYS A 53 -2.62 -5.93 8.70
CA LYS A 53 -1.20 -5.94 8.36
C LYS A 53 -0.74 -4.53 8.05
N LYS A 54 0.46 -4.19 8.53
CA LYS A 54 1.15 -2.94 8.23
C LYS A 54 2.48 -3.24 7.55
N ILE A 55 2.71 -2.61 6.41
CA ILE A 55 3.96 -2.72 5.66
C ILE A 55 4.56 -1.34 5.57
N THR A 56 5.86 -1.27 5.79
CA THR A 56 6.63 -0.03 5.68
C THR A 56 7.47 -0.10 4.41
N PHE A 57 7.32 0.90 3.56
CA PHE A 57 8.22 1.12 2.43
C PHE A 57 9.21 2.23 2.82
N GLY A 58 10.50 1.98 2.63
CA GLY A 58 11.56 2.91 2.98
C GLY A 58 12.25 3.47 1.74
N GLY A 59 12.38 4.80 1.69
CA GLY A 59 13.18 5.55 0.71
C GLY A 59 13.93 6.71 1.38
N ASP A 60 14.92 7.28 0.69
CA ASP A 60 15.90 8.30 1.15
C ASP A 60 15.28 9.54 1.83
N ASN A 61 14.83 9.40 3.08
CA ASN A 61 14.23 10.41 3.99
C ASN A 61 12.70 10.42 4.13
N ALA A 62 11.98 9.41 3.63
CA ALA A 62 10.54 9.26 3.86
C ALA A 62 10.16 7.82 4.25
N SER A 63 9.31 7.69 5.27
CA SER A 63 8.74 6.42 5.71
C SER A 63 7.28 6.37 5.33
N HIS A 64 6.93 5.50 4.38
CA HIS A 64 5.56 5.29 3.95
C HIS A 64 5.05 3.98 4.52
N TRP A 65 3.76 3.92 4.87
CA TRP A 65 3.13 2.67 5.29
C TRP A 65 1.84 2.37 4.54
N LEU A 66 1.64 1.09 4.27
CA LEU A 66 0.38 0.53 3.78
C LEU A 66 -0.21 -0.35 4.87
N THR A 67 -1.42 -0.01 5.31
CA THR A 67 -2.21 -0.84 6.22
C THR A 67 -3.34 -1.52 5.43
N TYR A 68 -3.49 -2.84 5.56
CA TYR A 68 -4.54 -3.60 4.87
C TYR A 68 -5.06 -4.78 5.70
N LYS A 69 -6.25 -5.25 5.36
CA LYS A 69 -6.86 -6.47 5.91
C LYS A 69 -7.45 -7.29 4.77
N VAL A 70 -7.23 -8.61 4.81
CA VAL A 70 -7.83 -9.54 3.85
C VAL A 70 -9.04 -10.21 4.50
N VAL A 71 -10.19 -10.16 3.82
CA VAL A 71 -11.48 -10.70 4.28
C VAL A 71 -12.15 -11.54 3.19
N GLU A 72 -12.98 -12.50 3.60
CA GLU A 72 -13.91 -13.18 2.69
C GLU A 72 -15.10 -12.27 2.39
N ILE A 73 -15.54 -12.27 1.13
CA ILE A 73 -16.66 -11.47 0.60
C ILE A 73 -17.69 -12.38 -0.08
#